data_AF-A0A2M7AXM1-F1
#
_entry.id   AF-A0A2M7AXM1-F1
#
_cell.length_a   1.000
_cell.length_b   1.000
_cell.length_c   1.000
_cell.angle_alpha   90.00
_cell.angle_beta   90.00
_cell.angle_gamma   90.00
#
_symmetry.space_group_name_H-M   'P 1'
#
loop_
_entity.id
_entity.type
_entity.pdbx_description
1 polymer ?
#
loop_
_entity_poly.entity_id
_entity_poly.type
_entity_poly.pdbx_seq_one_letter_code
_entity_poly.pdbx_strand_id
1 'polypeptide(L)'
;MSHDILPQKTLLQSPMKVIKQKTVSGMSILLAIILTCVLISLGEYILFDLNRSVNPAYDVCGQYGVTKPQPVPMYQESTGAAYPISSISTYTQDDCRNFALLIHAAFVIPVFLAAFLMYFFFYFRRPRSKYKILAWPYFIFSIVMMVHLLIETGVRFASSKMAVYFILILVAALLTGLVILLQKKFGEK
;
A
#
# COMPACT_ATOMS: atom_id res chain seq x y z
N MET A 1 -0.70 -80.72 -16.39
CA MET A 1 -0.32 -79.76 -17.44
C MET A 1 -1.48 -78.80 -17.61
N SER A 2 -1.43 -77.50 -17.36
CA SER A 2 -0.35 -76.55 -17.04
C SER A 2 -0.86 -75.58 -15.98
N HIS A 3 0.03 -75.19 -15.08
CA HIS A 3 -0.09 -73.91 -14.37
C HIS A 3 0.04 -72.79 -15.39
N ASP A 4 -0.84 -71.80 -15.34
CA ASP A 4 -0.51 -70.46 -15.83
C ASP A 4 -1.05 -69.42 -14.85
N ILE A 5 -0.10 -68.95 -14.04
CA ILE A 5 -0.19 -67.82 -13.12
C ILE A 5 0.03 -66.59 -13.99
N LEU A 6 -1.02 -65.84 -14.29
CA LEU A 6 -0.85 -64.54 -14.95
C LEU A 6 -0.31 -63.51 -13.94
N PRO A 7 0.76 -62.79 -14.29
CA PRO A 7 1.48 -61.94 -13.36
C PRO A 7 0.70 -60.67 -13.06
N GLN A 8 0.65 -60.34 -11.76
CA GLN A 8 0.36 -59.02 -11.24
C GLN A 8 1.27 -58.00 -11.95
N LYS A 9 0.74 -57.32 -12.96
CA LYS A 9 1.35 -56.09 -13.49
C LYS A 9 1.21 -55.04 -12.40
N THR A 10 2.21 -54.99 -11.53
CA THR A 10 2.61 -53.84 -10.75
C THR A 10 2.64 -52.64 -11.70
N LEU A 11 1.58 -51.83 -11.70
CA LEU A 11 1.60 -50.53 -12.33
C LEU A 11 2.65 -49.74 -11.57
N LEU A 12 3.82 -49.67 -12.21
CA LEU A 12 4.95 -48.83 -11.85
C LEU A 12 4.40 -47.47 -11.42
N GLN A 13 4.40 -47.21 -10.12
CA GLN A 13 4.29 -45.85 -9.61
C GLN A 13 5.42 -45.08 -10.29
N SER A 14 5.06 -44.21 -11.23
CA SER A 14 6.00 -43.21 -11.73
C SER A 14 6.57 -42.52 -10.51
N PRO A 15 7.90 -42.49 -10.29
CA PRO A 15 8.44 -41.76 -9.15
C PRO A 15 7.98 -40.32 -9.34
N MET A 16 7.07 -39.90 -8.45
CA MET A 16 6.58 -38.54 -8.37
C MET A 16 7.83 -37.68 -8.27
N LYS A 17 8.15 -37.00 -9.38
CA LYS A 17 9.39 -36.22 -9.49
C LYS A 17 9.24 -35.10 -8.50
N VAL A 18 9.75 -35.30 -7.29
CA VAL A 18 9.80 -34.29 -6.23
C VAL A 18 10.53 -33.12 -6.86
N ILE A 19 9.77 -32.11 -7.27
CA ILE A 19 10.31 -30.86 -7.78
C ILE A 19 11.02 -30.28 -6.56
N LYS A 20 12.33 -30.52 -6.49
CA LYS A 20 13.22 -30.00 -5.46
C LYS A 20 12.91 -28.50 -5.37
N GLN A 21 12.21 -28.09 -4.32
CA GLN A 21 11.95 -26.68 -4.07
C GLN A 21 13.32 -26.04 -4.01
N LYS A 22 13.57 -25.14 -4.96
CA LYS A 22 14.83 -24.41 -5.02
C LYS A 22 14.84 -23.51 -3.78
N THR A 23 15.63 -23.90 -2.78
CA THR A 23 15.81 -23.16 -1.54
C THR A 23 16.20 -21.73 -1.92
N VAL A 24 15.36 -20.79 -1.52
CA VAL A 24 15.62 -19.37 -1.67
C VAL A 24 16.90 -19.08 -0.89
N SER A 25 17.90 -18.46 -1.54
CA SER A 25 19.16 -18.13 -0.88
C SER A 25 18.90 -17.11 0.22
N GLY A 26 19.41 -17.35 1.44
CA GLY A 26 19.25 -16.45 2.58
C GLY A 26 19.71 -15.02 2.30
N MET A 27 20.73 -14.85 1.45
CA MET A 27 21.17 -13.54 0.96
C MET A 27 20.06 -12.79 0.21
N SER A 28 19.25 -13.51 -0.57
CA SER A 28 18.13 -12.90 -1.32
C SER A 28 17.04 -12.39 -0.39
N ILE A 29 16.84 -13.08 0.75
CA ILE A 29 15.88 -12.66 1.79
C ILE A 29 16.40 -11.40 2.49
N LEU A 30 17.67 -11.36 2.87
CA LEU A 30 18.29 -10.19 3.48
C LEU A 30 18.19 -8.96 2.57
N LEU A 31 18.54 -9.10 1.30
CA LEU A 31 18.39 -8.03 0.31
C LEU A 31 16.94 -7.60 0.11
N ALA A 32 15.99 -8.54 0.16
CA ALA A 32 14.55 -8.22 0.07
C ALA A 32 14.07 -7.39 1.28
N ILE A 33 14.56 -7.70 2.50
CA ILE A 33 14.25 -6.91 3.70
C ILE A 33 14.82 -5.51 3.59
N ILE A 34 16.11 -5.37 3.24
CA ILE A 34 16.76 -4.07 3.04
C ILE A 34 16.00 -3.26 1.99
N LEU A 35 15.67 -3.88 0.85
CA LEU A 35 14.90 -3.25 -0.21
C LEU A 35 13.53 -2.77 0.31
N THR A 36 12.85 -3.56 1.13
CA THR A 36 11.56 -3.19 1.72
C THR A 36 11.71 -1.95 2.60
N CYS A 37 12.72 -1.91 3.48
CA CYS A 37 12.98 -0.73 4.33
C CYS A 37 13.28 0.51 3.48
N VAL A 38 14.13 0.38 2.46
CA VAL A 38 14.47 1.49 1.55
C VAL A 38 13.22 1.99 0.82
N LEU A 39 12.37 1.08 0.32
CA LEU A 39 11.12 1.45 -0.35
C LEU A 39 10.16 2.19 0.58
N ILE A 40 10.00 1.74 1.82
CA ILE A 40 9.15 2.41 2.81
C ILE A 40 9.67 3.82 3.08
N SER A 41 10.97 3.97 3.38
CA SER A 41 11.56 5.30 3.56
C SER A 41 11.40 6.18 2.33
N LEU A 42 11.65 5.65 1.14
CA LEU A 42 11.47 6.38 -0.12
C LEU A 42 10.01 6.82 -0.33
N GLY A 43 9.03 5.95 -0.03
CA GLY A 43 7.61 6.28 -0.15
C GLY A 43 7.20 7.44 0.75
N GLU A 44 7.65 7.43 2.01
CA GLU A 44 7.42 8.53 2.96
C GLU A 44 8.04 9.85 2.46
N TYR A 45 9.26 9.82 1.93
CA TYR A 45 9.90 10.99 1.33
C TYR A 45 9.18 11.49 0.07
N ILE A 46 8.72 10.58 -0.79
CA ILE A 46 7.95 10.96 -1.98
C ILE A 46 6.63 11.63 -1.57
N LEU A 47 5.92 11.09 -0.59
CA LEU A 47 4.70 11.72 -0.08
C LEU A 47 4.97 13.12 0.47
N PHE A 48 6.06 13.28 1.21
CA PHE A 48 6.51 14.58 1.70
C PHE A 48 6.79 15.58 0.57
N ASP A 49 7.59 15.18 -0.42
CA ASP A 49 7.96 16.05 -1.54
C ASP A 49 6.76 16.37 -2.45
N LEU A 50 5.86 15.40 -2.66
CA LEU A 50 4.61 15.62 -3.39
C LEU A 50 3.73 16.61 -2.64
N ASN A 51 3.51 16.42 -1.34
CA ASN A 51 2.73 17.36 -0.54
C ASN A 51 3.36 18.76 -0.56
N ARG A 52 4.69 18.89 -0.57
CA ARG A 52 5.36 20.18 -0.73
C ARG A 52 5.16 20.82 -2.12
N SER A 53 5.20 20.00 -3.16
CA SER A 53 5.23 20.49 -4.55
C SER A 53 3.84 20.81 -5.10
N VAL A 54 2.83 19.99 -4.78
CA VAL A 54 1.51 20.07 -5.42
C VAL A 54 0.40 20.54 -4.48
N ASN A 55 0.63 20.67 -3.17
CA ASN A 55 -0.40 21.14 -2.25
C ASN A 55 -0.56 22.67 -2.38
N PRO A 56 -1.72 23.17 -2.84
CA PRO A 56 -1.95 24.61 -3.02
C PRO A 56 -1.98 25.38 -1.70
N ALA A 57 -2.10 24.67 -0.58
CA ALA A 57 -2.17 25.23 0.75
C ALA A 57 -0.88 24.98 1.56
N TYR A 58 0.19 24.45 0.96
CA TYR A 58 1.41 24.06 1.69
C TYR A 58 2.03 25.18 2.54
N ASP A 59 2.03 26.41 2.03
CA ASP A 59 2.62 27.55 2.73
C ASP A 59 1.91 27.85 4.04
N VAL A 60 0.58 27.68 4.07
CA VAL A 60 -0.30 27.92 5.22
C VAL A 60 -0.41 26.67 6.11
N CYS A 61 -0.51 25.48 5.52
CA CYS A 61 -0.88 24.22 6.15
C CYS A 61 0.31 23.31 6.51
N GLY A 62 1.51 23.64 6.05
CA GLY A 62 2.72 22.87 6.32
C GLY A 62 2.64 21.39 5.93
N GLN A 63 3.51 20.59 6.56
CA GLN A 63 3.81 19.22 6.18
C GLN A 63 2.71 18.20 6.47
N TYR A 64 1.84 18.44 7.46
CA TYR A 64 0.83 17.48 7.93
C TYR A 64 -0.61 18.02 7.85
N GLY A 65 -0.84 19.02 7.01
CA GLY A 65 -2.14 19.71 6.98
C GLY A 65 -2.47 20.40 8.31
N VAL A 66 -1.46 20.74 9.09
CA VAL A 66 -1.58 21.50 10.34
C VAL A 66 -1.20 22.93 10.02
N THR A 67 -2.17 23.84 10.08
CA THR A 67 -1.94 25.28 9.93
C THR A 67 -0.71 25.70 10.74
N LYS A 68 0.31 26.24 10.05
CA LYS A 68 1.42 26.91 10.74
C LYS A 68 0.82 28.02 11.60
N PRO A 69 1.35 28.30 12.79
CA PRO A 69 1.00 29.53 13.50
C PRO A 69 1.27 30.67 12.52
N GLN A 70 0.22 31.38 12.10
CA GLN A 70 0.44 32.54 11.26
C GLN A 70 1.31 33.51 12.06
N PRO A 71 2.36 34.12 11.46
CA PRO A 71 2.93 35.29 12.06
C PRO A 71 1.79 36.29 12.21
N VAL A 72 1.51 36.67 13.47
CA VAL A 72 0.50 37.69 13.80
C VAL A 72 0.78 38.87 12.86
N PRO A 73 -0.19 39.34 12.06
CA PRO A 73 0.02 40.52 11.25
C PRO A 73 0.36 41.65 12.22
N MET A 74 1.63 42.07 12.21
CA MET A 74 2.04 43.31 12.85
C MET A 74 1.24 44.40 12.17
N TYR A 75 0.36 45.06 12.92
CA TYR A 75 -0.49 46.15 12.45
C TYR A 75 0.33 47.07 11.56
N GLN A 76 0.03 47.08 10.26
CA GLN A 76 0.61 48.03 9.34
C GLN A 76 -0.19 49.32 9.52
N GLU A 77 0.47 50.30 10.14
CA GLU A 77 -0.07 51.64 10.36
C GLU A 77 -0.59 52.21 9.03
N SER A 78 -1.87 52.57 9.06
CA SER A 78 -2.64 53.09 7.94
C SER A 78 -2.02 54.37 7.40
N THR A 79 -1.19 54.26 6.36
CA THR A 79 -0.87 55.38 5.47
C THR A 79 -1.57 55.13 4.14
N GLY A 80 -2.42 56.08 3.77
CA GLY A 80 -3.45 55.93 2.75
C GLY A 80 -2.91 55.58 1.37
N ALA A 81 -3.08 54.32 0.98
CA ALA A 81 -3.25 53.88 -0.39
C ALA A 81 -3.89 52.49 -0.31
N ALA A 82 -5.20 52.43 -0.54
CA ALA A 82 -5.95 51.17 -0.56
C ALA A 82 -5.57 50.36 -1.80
N TYR A 83 -4.47 49.61 -1.70
CA TYR A 83 -4.22 48.50 -2.61
C TYR A 83 -5.13 47.34 -2.19
N PRO A 84 -5.84 46.68 -3.13
CA PRO A 84 -6.61 45.50 -2.79
C PRO A 84 -5.63 44.45 -2.30
N ILE A 85 -5.69 44.15 -0.99
CA ILE A 85 -4.99 43.01 -0.39
C ILE A 85 -5.49 41.80 -1.16
N SER A 86 -4.63 41.25 -2.02
CA SER A 86 -4.86 40.02 -2.74
C SER A 86 -5.39 38.98 -1.76
N SER A 87 -6.60 38.49 -2.03
CA SER A 87 -7.35 37.53 -1.23
C SER A 87 -6.44 36.57 -0.47
N ILE A 88 -6.28 36.78 0.84
CA ILE A 88 -5.66 35.81 1.73
C ILE A 88 -6.56 34.58 1.63
N SER A 89 -6.13 33.55 0.90
CA SER A 89 -6.83 32.27 0.85
C SER A 89 -6.80 31.68 2.27
N THR A 90 -7.86 31.90 3.04
CA THR A 90 -8.02 31.32 4.37
C THR A 90 -8.40 29.86 4.21
N TYR A 91 -7.41 29.00 3.98
CA TYR A 91 -7.59 27.56 4.08
C TYR A 91 -7.90 27.21 5.53
N THR A 92 -9.00 26.48 5.75
CA THR A 92 -9.30 25.95 7.07
C THR A 92 -8.37 24.76 7.37
N GLN A 93 -8.26 24.38 8.65
CA GLN A 93 -7.53 23.18 9.05
C GLN A 93 -8.08 21.90 8.38
N ASP A 94 -9.36 21.88 8.06
CA ASP A 94 -10.00 20.77 7.36
C ASP A 94 -9.60 20.74 5.89
N ASP A 95 -9.51 21.90 5.22
CA ASP A 95 -9.02 21.99 3.83
C ASP A 95 -7.56 21.53 3.75
N CYS A 96 -6.73 22.00 4.68
CA CYS A 96 -5.33 21.61 4.80
C CYS A 96 -5.14 20.08 4.86
N ARG A 97 -5.96 19.41 5.69
CA ARG A 97 -5.92 17.95 5.85
C ARG A 97 -6.47 17.21 4.64
N ASN A 98 -7.55 17.72 4.04
CA ASN A 98 -8.16 17.11 2.87
C ASN A 98 -7.21 17.15 1.66
N PHE A 99 -6.50 18.26 1.44
CA PHE A 99 -5.50 18.33 0.36
C PHE A 99 -4.36 17.33 0.56
N ALA A 100 -3.80 17.22 1.78
CA ALA A 100 -2.76 16.25 2.07
C ALA A 100 -3.23 14.80 1.84
N LEU A 101 -4.42 14.45 2.35
CA LEU A 101 -5.02 13.12 2.16
C LEU A 101 -5.28 12.80 0.68
N LEU A 102 -5.78 13.77 -0.10
CA LEU A 102 -6.02 13.58 -1.53
C LEU A 102 -4.72 13.32 -2.31
N ILE A 103 -3.66 14.06 -1.99
CA ILE A 103 -2.34 13.87 -2.60
C ILE A 103 -1.78 12.49 -2.25
N HIS A 104 -1.85 12.10 -0.98
CA HIS A 104 -1.42 10.78 -0.52
C HIS A 104 -2.21 9.67 -1.23
N ALA A 105 -3.53 9.78 -1.29
CA ALA A 105 -4.40 8.79 -1.96
C ALA A 105 -4.11 8.68 -3.46
N ALA A 106 -3.92 9.81 -4.14
CA ALA A 106 -3.62 9.87 -5.57
C ALA A 106 -2.30 9.17 -5.93
N PHE A 107 -1.34 9.12 -5.01
CA PHE A 107 -0.09 8.40 -5.20
C PHE A 107 -0.15 6.93 -4.74
N VAL A 108 -0.66 6.69 -3.53
CA VAL A 108 -0.62 5.36 -2.88
C VAL A 108 -1.52 4.35 -3.61
N ILE A 109 -2.72 4.74 -4.06
CA ILE A 109 -3.67 3.82 -4.70
C ILE A 109 -3.12 3.26 -6.02
N PRO A 110 -2.61 4.07 -6.98
CA PRO A 110 -1.99 3.54 -8.20
C PRO A 110 -0.77 2.66 -7.93
N VAL A 111 0.08 3.05 -6.97
CA VAL A 111 1.26 2.25 -6.58
C VAL A 111 0.84 0.90 -6.01
N PHE A 112 -0.19 0.87 -5.16
CA PHE A 112 -0.77 -0.36 -4.65
C PHE A 112 -1.32 -1.25 -5.76
N LEU A 113 -2.08 -0.69 -6.69
CA LEU A 113 -2.62 -1.45 -7.81
C LEU A 113 -1.48 -2.05 -8.67
N ALA A 114 -0.45 -1.28 -8.97
CA ALA A 114 0.70 -1.74 -9.74
C ALA A 114 1.47 -2.86 -9.02
N ALA A 115 1.72 -2.71 -7.71
CA ALA A 115 2.38 -3.72 -6.89
C ALA A 115 1.54 -4.99 -6.75
N PHE A 116 0.22 -4.85 -6.58
CA PHE A 116 -0.73 -5.96 -6.54
C PHE A 116 -0.75 -6.73 -7.87
N LEU A 117 -0.82 -6.03 -9.01
CA LEU A 117 -0.78 -6.65 -10.34
C LEU A 117 0.55 -7.37 -10.59
N MET A 118 1.66 -6.74 -10.19
CA MET A 118 2.99 -7.34 -10.28
C MET A 118 3.08 -8.62 -9.43
N TYR A 119 2.63 -8.57 -8.19
CA TYR A 119 2.58 -9.72 -7.29
C TYR A 119 1.73 -10.83 -7.88
N PHE A 120 0.51 -10.51 -8.32
CA PHE A 120 -0.41 -11.47 -8.91
C PHE A 120 0.19 -12.15 -10.16
N PHE A 121 0.77 -11.36 -11.06
CA PHE A 121 1.40 -11.85 -12.28
C PHE A 121 2.56 -12.82 -12.00
N PHE A 122 3.48 -12.46 -11.11
CA PHE A 122 4.63 -13.32 -10.82
C PHE A 122 4.27 -14.53 -9.95
N TYR A 123 3.34 -14.38 -9.01
CA TYR A 123 2.99 -15.44 -8.08
C TYR A 123 2.10 -16.51 -8.71
N PHE A 124 1.03 -16.09 -9.40
CA PHE A 124 0.03 -16.99 -9.99
C PHE A 124 0.32 -17.37 -11.45
N ARG A 125 0.71 -16.39 -12.29
CA ARG A 125 0.87 -16.65 -13.74
C ARG A 125 2.24 -17.24 -14.09
N ARG A 126 3.28 -17.00 -13.28
CA ARG A 126 4.63 -17.54 -13.50
C ARG A 126 5.18 -18.27 -12.26
N PRO A 127 4.58 -19.41 -11.86
CA PRO A 127 4.90 -20.06 -10.59
C PRO A 127 6.36 -20.54 -10.45
N ARG A 128 7.10 -20.72 -11.56
CA ARG A 128 8.51 -21.13 -11.58
C ARG A 128 9.51 -19.99 -11.79
N SER A 129 9.05 -18.74 -11.81
CA SER A 129 9.91 -17.58 -12.01
C SER A 129 10.84 -17.34 -10.81
N LYS A 130 12.13 -17.09 -11.08
CA LYS A 130 13.10 -16.65 -10.05
C LYS A 130 12.82 -15.23 -9.53
N TYR A 131 12.09 -14.42 -10.31
CA TYR A 131 11.78 -13.02 -9.98
C TYR A 131 10.67 -12.86 -8.93
N LYS A 132 10.05 -13.96 -8.48
CA LYS A 132 9.02 -13.93 -7.43
C LYS A 132 9.49 -13.27 -6.14
N ILE A 133 10.78 -13.39 -5.82
CA ILE A 133 11.32 -12.80 -4.60
C ILE A 133 11.31 -11.28 -4.64
N LEU A 134 11.43 -10.67 -5.83
CA LEU A 134 11.37 -9.22 -6.00
C LEU A 134 9.95 -8.69 -5.81
N ALA A 135 8.92 -9.47 -6.14
CA ALA A 135 7.54 -9.02 -6.00
C ALA A 135 7.12 -8.82 -4.53
N TRP A 136 7.75 -9.54 -3.59
CA TRP A 136 7.43 -9.45 -2.16
C TRP A 136 7.74 -8.08 -1.55
N PRO A 137 8.95 -7.51 -1.69
CA PRO A 137 9.27 -6.16 -1.20
C PRO A 137 8.30 -5.08 -1.69
N TYR A 138 8.02 -5.03 -3.00
CA TYR A 138 7.10 -4.04 -3.56
C TYR A 138 5.67 -4.22 -3.06
N PHE A 139 5.22 -5.47 -2.91
CA PHE A 139 3.89 -5.76 -2.39
C PHE A 139 3.77 -5.37 -0.91
N ILE A 140 4.74 -5.74 -0.08
CA ILE A 140 4.78 -5.36 1.35
C ILE A 140 4.83 -3.85 1.50
N PHE A 141 5.72 -3.17 0.76
CA PHE A 141 5.79 -1.72 0.69
C PHE A 141 4.41 -1.11 0.40
N SER A 142 3.73 -1.58 -0.65
CA SER A 142 2.44 -1.04 -1.03
C SER A 142 1.35 -1.26 0.04
N ILE A 143 1.37 -2.39 0.76
CA ILE A 143 0.46 -2.64 1.88
C ILE A 143 0.75 -1.67 3.02
N VAL A 144 2.02 -1.45 3.37
CA VAL A 144 2.41 -0.51 4.42
C VAL A 144 1.94 0.91 4.08
N MET A 145 2.17 1.37 2.85
CA MET A 145 1.69 2.69 2.40
C MET A 145 0.16 2.77 2.41
N MET A 146 -0.54 1.69 2.05
CA MET A 146 -1.99 1.63 2.11
C MET A 146 -2.50 1.69 3.55
N VAL A 147 -1.86 0.98 4.48
CA VAL A 147 -2.18 1.05 5.92
C VAL A 147 -1.93 2.45 6.46
N HIS A 148 -0.83 3.10 6.07
CA HIS A 148 -0.55 4.49 6.42
C HIS A 148 -1.70 5.41 5.99
N LEU A 149 -2.08 5.36 4.70
CA LEU A 149 -3.20 6.13 4.17
C LEU A 149 -4.52 5.84 4.91
N LEU A 150 -4.78 4.57 5.22
CA LEU A 150 -5.98 4.15 5.95
C LEU A 150 -5.99 4.69 7.39
N ILE A 151 -4.84 4.72 8.07
CA ILE A 151 -4.73 5.29 9.42
C ILE A 151 -4.97 6.80 9.37
N GLU A 152 -4.34 7.53 8.45
CA GLU A 152 -4.54 8.98 8.29
C GLU A 152 -6.02 9.31 8.02
N THR A 153 -6.65 8.54 7.13
CA THR A 153 -8.08 8.65 6.81
C THR A 153 -8.95 8.30 8.02
N GLY A 154 -8.65 7.20 8.71
CA GLY A 154 -9.41 6.71 9.86
C GLY A 154 -9.41 7.68 11.03
N VAL A 155 -8.24 8.25 11.38
CA VAL A 155 -8.12 9.28 12.42
C VAL A 155 -8.94 10.52 12.09
N ARG A 156 -9.03 10.91 10.79
CA ARG A 156 -9.83 12.06 10.35
C ARG A 156 -11.33 11.83 10.53
N PHE A 157 -11.81 10.63 10.18
CA PHE A 157 -13.24 10.32 10.21
C PHE A 157 -13.73 9.74 11.54
N ALA A 158 -12.82 9.41 12.47
CA ALA A 158 -13.10 8.81 13.79
C ALA A 158 -14.21 9.52 14.59
N SER A 159 -14.35 10.84 14.46
CA SER A 159 -15.37 11.64 15.15
C SER A 159 -16.72 11.72 14.44
N SER A 160 -16.83 11.15 13.24
CA SER A 160 -18.02 11.25 12.38
C SER A 160 -18.63 9.86 12.15
N LYS A 161 -19.92 9.82 11.79
CA LYS A 161 -20.62 8.58 11.36
C LYS A 161 -19.89 7.86 10.21
N MET A 162 -18.98 8.54 9.50
CA MET A 162 -18.14 7.99 8.44
C MET A 162 -17.06 7.01 8.93
N ALA A 163 -16.62 7.10 10.20
CA ALA A 163 -15.69 6.11 10.77
C ALA A 163 -16.26 4.70 10.81
N VAL A 164 -17.57 4.58 11.05
CA VAL A 164 -18.25 3.28 11.08
C VAL A 164 -18.20 2.63 9.70
N TYR A 165 -18.47 3.39 8.64
CA TYR A 165 -18.36 2.89 7.27
C TYR A 165 -16.92 2.50 6.91
N PHE A 166 -15.93 3.26 7.38
CA PHE A 166 -14.53 2.95 7.16
C PHE A 166 -14.09 1.65 7.85
N ILE A 167 -14.46 1.46 9.11
CA ILE A 167 -14.23 0.21 9.85
C ILE A 167 -14.93 -0.96 9.16
N LEU A 168 -16.16 -0.76 8.68
CA LEU A 168 -16.89 -1.80 7.94
C LEU A 168 -16.21 -2.17 6.62
N ILE A 169 -15.68 -1.21 5.87
CA ILE A 169 -14.91 -1.47 4.64
C ILE A 169 -13.61 -2.22 4.96
N LEU A 170 -12.89 -1.82 6.02
CA LEU A 170 -11.69 -2.52 6.48
C LEU A 170 -12.01 -3.97 6.87
N VAL A 171 -13.06 -4.18 7.67
CA VAL A 171 -13.53 -5.51 8.10
C VAL A 171 -13.96 -6.33 6.88
N ALA A 172 -14.68 -5.74 5.93
CA ALA A 172 -15.06 -6.41 4.69
C ALA A 172 -13.84 -6.82 3.86
N ALA A 173 -12.82 -5.96 3.73
CA ALA A 173 -11.58 -6.28 3.03
C ALA A 173 -10.82 -7.43 3.72
N LEU A 174 -10.71 -7.40 5.05
CA LEU A 174 -10.07 -8.46 5.84
C LEU A 174 -10.83 -9.80 5.71
N LEU A 175 -12.16 -9.77 5.81
CA LEU A 175 -13.00 -10.96 5.63
C LEU A 175 -12.90 -11.49 4.20
N THR A 176 -12.88 -10.62 3.19
CA THR A 176 -12.71 -11.03 1.79
C THR A 176 -11.35 -11.70 1.58
N GLY A 177 -10.28 -11.12 2.13
CA GLY A 177 -8.95 -11.73 2.11
C GLY A 177 -8.92 -13.09 2.80
N LEU A 178 -9.59 -13.21 3.96
CA LEU A 178 -9.72 -14.45 4.70
C LEU A 178 -10.47 -15.52 3.90
N VAL A 179 -11.56 -15.14 3.23
CA VAL A 179 -12.33 -16.03 2.36
C VAL A 179 -11.48 -16.55 1.21
N ILE A 180 -10.70 -15.69 0.55
CA ILE A 180 -9.79 -16.10 -0.54
C ILE A 180 -8.73 -17.08 -0.02
N LEU A 181 -8.16 -16.82 1.16
CA LEU A 181 -7.17 -17.72 1.77
C LEU A 181 -7.77 -19.07 2.18
N LEU A 182 -9.00 -19.06 2.72
CA LEU A 182 -9.75 -20.26 3.09
C LEU A 182 -10.12 -21.08 1.84
N GLN A 183 -10.64 -20.43 0.79
CA GLN A 183 -10.94 -21.10 -0.48
C GLN A 183 -9.70 -21.75 -1.09
N LYS A 184 -8.53 -21.12 -0.97
CA LYS A 184 -7.27 -21.70 -1.43
C LYS A 184 -6.83 -22.91 -0.58
N LYS A 185 -7.09 -22.90 0.73
CA LYS A 185 -6.73 -24.02 1.63
C LYS A 185 -7.65 -25.24 1.46
N PHE A 186 -8.93 -25.03 1.11
CA PHE A 186 -9.93 -26.09 1.00
C PHE A 186 -10.33 -26.46 -0.44
N GLY A 187 -9.93 -25.65 -1.43
CA GLY A 187 -10.20 -25.85 -2.86
C GLY A 187 -9.10 -26.59 -3.62
N GLU A 188 -7.95 -26.86 -3.00
CA GLU A 188 -7.02 -27.89 -3.50
C GLU A 188 -7.53 -29.28 -3.07
N LYS A 189 -8.48 -29.83 -3.84
CA LYS A 189 -8.77 -31.27 -3.91
C LYS A 189 -8.49 -31.76 -5.32
#